data_AF-A0AAN4Z3Z7-F1
#
_entry.id   AF-A0AAN4Z3Z7-F1
#
_cell.length_a   1.000
_cell.length_b   1.000
_cell.length_c   1.000
_cell.angle_alpha   90.00
_cell.angle_beta   90.00
_cell.angle_gamma   90.00
#
_symmetry.space_group_name_H-M   'P 1'
#
loop_
_entity.id
_entity.type
_entity.pdbx_description
1 polymer ?
#
loop_
_entity_poly.entity_id
_entity_poly.type
_entity_poly.pdbx_seq_one_letter_code
_entity_poly.pdbx_strand_id
1 'polypeptide(L)'
;LGEATMSPAIPNDTHWCFDMELYYQSLQDTTRRTEMISRIEQYKNFSFRVNGMLTWGVTLFGFFGTYLLLSQIRNSRLFSRRLSIHMAMLCLWDAIMLMSCLLTYCFPSLIYHITPFYGPIAYILFIFQPVASACVSAGIWQVLIITLERYLAVTRPLEQRTLKAQFGLRSICFAIVVGVGVLNILPVPFDRALVPCFELTDTASVNFWTLLKPYDDDPTRQKIGTLLHVIPDILFRAPVPIVIIAILTVKTIQVCNNRTPFAHMAMNPRVTGVRSTIPLRLSLLSFKFILCNSLYMFNSVLIEVLGIGHSDTSTNGEGGDDPVDMYWNSFYLSDASNMLLVLHSATNWIVFYHWPRCKAKKLTKQSSKHSSVSYSSYTSYAREMNPSIAIVLLKRFMPAKERIGAEIITTLCLEIPRISELVTGMPRFTPVMISTDVENKMNAWGARLARFIELNLRWFADYSSSYDVLRRHCRKAGQSHFEANLHLTPDQWKIVRRTVVRVMMRNTTKLAITKEREIEAEKIEEFLTRAFNSILSETRSGVLCAAVEATQRSQRCEYWRDPSAILSPSHHPLISIND
;
A
#
# COMPACT_ATOMS: atom_id res chain seq x y z
N LEU A 1 -79.77 4.86 -15.64
CA LEU A 1 -78.51 5.50 -15.26
C LEU A 1 -77.99 4.78 -14.02
N GLY A 2 -76.97 3.96 -14.19
CA GLY A 2 -76.30 3.25 -13.10
C GLY A 2 -74.90 2.99 -13.60
N GLU A 3 -74.02 3.98 -13.46
CA GLU A 3 -72.59 3.78 -13.68
C GLU A 3 -72.09 2.86 -12.57
N ALA A 4 -71.98 1.58 -12.90
CA ALA A 4 -71.16 0.65 -12.15
C ALA A 4 -69.72 1.19 -12.22
N THR A 5 -69.27 1.82 -11.15
CA THR A 5 -67.85 2.10 -10.90
C THR A 5 -67.15 0.75 -10.81
N MET A 6 -66.65 0.30 -11.96
CA MET A 6 -65.85 -0.90 -12.11
C MET A 6 -64.55 -0.66 -11.33
N SER A 7 -64.48 -1.11 -10.08
CA SER A 7 -63.24 -1.10 -9.31
C SER A 7 -62.18 -1.84 -10.12
N PRO A 8 -61.00 -1.24 -10.35
CA PRO A 8 -59.94 -1.91 -11.11
C PRO A 8 -59.60 -3.23 -10.43
N ALA A 9 -59.65 -4.33 -11.18
CA ALA A 9 -59.31 -5.66 -10.69
C ALA A 9 -57.81 -5.70 -10.37
N ILE A 10 -57.46 -5.60 -9.09
CA ILE A 10 -56.09 -5.74 -8.59
C ILE A 10 -55.74 -7.24 -8.63
N PRO A 11 -54.66 -7.66 -9.32
CA PRO A 11 -54.23 -9.05 -9.31
C PRO A 11 -53.85 -9.51 -7.89
N ASN A 12 -54.25 -10.72 -7.49
CA ASN A 12 -54.00 -11.27 -6.15
C ASN A 12 -52.51 -11.31 -5.73
N ASP A 13 -51.58 -11.25 -6.68
CA ASP A 13 -50.12 -11.31 -6.44
C ASP A 13 -49.43 -9.94 -6.43
N THR A 14 -50.19 -8.83 -6.45
CA THR A 14 -49.62 -7.47 -6.42
C THR A 14 -49.61 -6.89 -5.00
N HIS A 15 -48.45 -6.41 -4.56
CA HIS A 15 -48.31 -5.79 -3.25
C HIS A 15 -48.64 -4.29 -3.30
N TRP A 16 -49.02 -3.70 -2.18
CA TRP A 16 -49.17 -2.25 -2.07
C TRP A 16 -47.79 -1.58 -2.05
N CYS A 17 -47.58 -0.51 -2.85
CA CYS A 17 -46.36 0.29 -2.75
C CYS A 17 -46.40 1.06 -1.43
N PHE A 18 -45.64 0.61 -0.42
CA PHE A 18 -45.66 1.24 0.90
C PHE A 18 -45.14 2.68 0.83
N ASP A 19 -46.04 3.63 1.08
CA ASP A 19 -45.72 5.04 1.31
C ASP A 19 -46.00 5.37 2.78
N MET A 20 -44.94 5.74 3.52
CA MET A 20 -45.06 6.12 4.92
C MET A 20 -46.05 7.26 5.12
N GLU A 21 -46.04 8.26 4.26
CA GLU A 21 -46.91 9.43 4.41
C GLU A 21 -48.38 9.04 4.25
N LEU A 22 -48.70 8.25 3.22
CA LEU A 22 -50.06 7.74 2.99
C LEU A 22 -50.51 6.81 4.14
N TYR A 23 -49.60 5.97 4.65
CA TYR A 23 -49.87 5.08 5.78
C TYR A 23 -50.27 5.87 7.03
N TYR A 24 -49.44 6.84 7.45
CA TYR A 24 -49.72 7.63 8.65
C TYR A 24 -50.92 8.56 8.47
N GLN A 25 -51.19 9.05 7.25
CA GLN A 25 -52.42 9.81 6.94
C GLN A 25 -53.70 8.98 7.10
N SER A 26 -53.63 7.66 6.85
CA SER A 26 -54.76 6.73 6.98
C SER A 26 -55.13 6.38 8.43
N LEU A 27 -54.29 6.72 9.41
CA LEU A 27 -54.54 6.44 10.83
C LEU A 27 -55.78 7.17 11.35
N GLN A 28 -56.68 6.45 12.03
CA GLN A 28 -57.92 7.01 12.60
C GLN A 28 -57.68 7.99 13.77
N ASP A 29 -56.57 7.84 14.50
CA ASP A 29 -56.20 8.71 15.62
C ASP A 29 -55.55 10.01 15.13
N THR A 30 -56.27 11.13 15.30
CA THR A 30 -55.85 12.46 14.85
C THR A 30 -54.63 12.99 15.57
N THR A 31 -54.40 12.63 16.83
CA THR A 31 -53.27 13.14 17.64
C THR A 31 -51.98 12.43 17.25
N ARG A 32 -52.04 11.10 17.12
CA ARG A 32 -50.89 10.31 16.60
C ARG A 32 -50.58 10.63 15.15
N ARG A 33 -51.61 10.88 14.32
CA ARG A 33 -51.43 11.28 12.92
C ARG A 33 -50.59 12.56 12.79
N THR A 34 -50.95 13.62 13.52
CA THR A 34 -50.25 14.91 13.42
C THR A 34 -48.82 14.83 13.97
N GLU A 35 -48.60 14.07 15.05
CA GLU A 35 -47.26 13.84 15.58
C GLU A 35 -46.37 13.09 14.57
N MET A 36 -46.87 11.99 14.00
CA MET A 36 -46.09 11.17 13.06
C MET A 36 -45.80 11.91 11.75
N ILE A 37 -46.76 12.68 11.22
CA ILE A 37 -46.54 13.52 10.04
C ILE A 37 -45.45 14.57 10.31
N SER A 38 -45.47 15.22 11.48
CA SER A 38 -44.42 16.18 11.86
C SER A 38 -43.04 15.52 11.92
N ARG A 39 -42.94 14.31 12.49
CA ARG A 39 -41.69 13.54 12.55
C ARG A 39 -41.19 13.14 11.16
N ILE A 40 -42.08 12.70 10.26
CA ILE A 40 -41.75 12.39 8.85
C ILE A 40 -41.20 13.64 8.16
N GLU A 41 -41.82 14.80 8.34
CA GLU A 41 -41.37 16.04 7.71
C GLU A 41 -40.01 16.50 8.25
N GLN A 42 -39.78 16.35 9.56
CA GLN A 42 -38.47 16.59 10.16
C GLN A 42 -37.40 15.65 9.59
N TYR A 43 -37.70 14.36 9.44
CA TYR A 43 -36.80 13.39 8.84
C TYR A 43 -36.54 13.67 7.35
N LYS A 44 -37.57 13.96 6.55
CA LYS A 44 -37.44 14.36 5.14
C LYS A 44 -36.52 15.57 4.98
N ASN A 45 -36.67 16.58 5.84
CA ASN A 45 -35.78 17.75 5.84
C ASN A 45 -34.34 17.39 6.22
N PHE A 46 -34.15 16.46 7.17
CA PHE A 46 -32.83 15.95 7.53
C PHE A 46 -32.17 15.18 6.38
N SER A 47 -32.86 14.18 5.80
CA SER A 47 -32.37 13.38 4.68
C SER A 47 -32.01 14.28 3.49
N PHE A 48 -32.88 15.22 3.12
CA PHE A 48 -32.60 16.19 2.06
C PHE A 48 -31.29 16.97 2.29
N ARG A 49 -31.03 17.41 3.53
CA ARG A 49 -29.79 18.15 3.87
C ARG A 49 -28.56 17.24 3.85
N VAL A 50 -28.65 16.05 4.45
CA VAL A 50 -27.51 15.15 4.63
C VAL A 50 -27.25 14.28 3.40
N ASN A 51 -28.22 13.47 3.00
CA ASN A 51 -28.12 12.59 1.84
C ASN A 51 -28.23 13.34 0.51
N GLY A 52 -28.97 14.45 0.47
CA GLY A 52 -29.06 15.30 -0.72
C GLY A 52 -27.86 16.24 -0.84
N MET A 53 -27.94 17.40 -0.18
CA MET A 53 -27.00 18.51 -0.38
C MET A 53 -25.57 18.21 0.05
N LEU A 54 -25.38 17.67 1.27
CA LEU A 54 -24.05 17.43 1.82
C LEU A 54 -23.32 16.32 1.06
N THR A 55 -24.01 15.21 0.79
CA THR A 55 -23.48 14.12 -0.04
C THR A 55 -23.10 14.59 -1.44
N TRP A 56 -23.90 15.46 -2.07
CA TRP A 56 -23.56 16.05 -3.36
C TRP A 56 -22.24 16.84 -3.31
N GLY A 57 -22.12 17.76 -2.34
CA GLY A 57 -20.92 18.57 -2.17
C GLY A 57 -19.67 17.74 -1.89
N VAL A 58 -19.78 16.73 -1.02
CA VAL A 58 -18.67 15.82 -0.70
C VAL A 58 -18.32 14.91 -1.88
N THR A 59 -19.30 14.49 -2.68
CA THR A 59 -19.08 13.69 -3.88
C THR A 59 -18.32 14.47 -4.95
N LEU A 60 -18.70 15.74 -5.19
CA LEU A 60 -17.95 16.62 -6.10
C LEU A 60 -16.51 16.83 -5.63
N PHE A 61 -16.33 17.07 -4.33
CA PHE A 61 -15.00 17.18 -3.72
C PHE A 61 -14.18 15.89 -3.90
N GLY A 62 -14.81 14.73 -3.73
CA GLY A 62 -14.20 13.42 -3.92
C GLY A 62 -13.78 13.16 -5.36
N PHE A 63 -14.63 13.47 -6.35
CA PHE A 63 -14.29 13.32 -7.77
C PHE A 63 -13.15 14.25 -8.18
N PHE A 64 -13.21 15.52 -7.77
CA PHE A 64 -12.15 16.48 -8.02
C PHE A 64 -10.81 16.00 -7.44
N GLY A 65 -10.81 15.57 -6.19
CA GLY A 65 -9.64 15.04 -5.51
C GLY A 65 -9.07 13.77 -6.15
N THR A 66 -9.96 12.84 -6.54
CA THR A 66 -9.58 11.60 -7.24
C THR A 66 -8.94 11.89 -8.58
N TYR A 67 -9.50 12.83 -9.35
CA TYR A 67 -8.93 13.28 -10.61
C TYR A 67 -7.54 13.91 -10.42
N LEU A 68 -7.37 14.79 -9.43
CA LEU A 68 -6.07 15.39 -9.10
C LEU A 68 -5.03 14.32 -8.73
N LEU A 69 -5.41 13.35 -7.90
CA LEU A 69 -4.52 12.28 -7.49
C LEU A 69 -4.13 11.37 -8.66
N LEU A 70 -5.07 10.99 -9.53
CA LEU A 70 -4.79 10.22 -10.75
C LEU A 70 -3.89 11.00 -11.71
N SER A 71 -4.13 12.29 -11.89
CA SER A 71 -3.27 13.18 -12.68
C SER A 71 -1.85 13.23 -12.11
N GLN A 72 -1.71 13.35 -10.79
CA GLN A 72 -0.40 13.30 -10.11
C GLN A 72 0.26 11.93 -10.27
N ILE A 73 -0.48 10.83 -10.15
CA ILE A 73 0.04 9.47 -10.34
C ILE A 73 0.56 9.29 -11.78
N ARG A 74 -0.17 9.80 -12.78
CA ARG A 74 0.20 9.69 -14.20
C ARG A 74 1.43 10.54 -14.54
N ASN A 75 1.47 11.76 -14.03
CA ASN A 75 2.46 12.76 -14.44
C ASN A 75 3.71 12.78 -13.54
N SER A 76 3.65 12.23 -12.32
CA SER A 76 4.76 12.27 -11.37
C SER A 76 5.40 10.90 -11.15
N ARG A 77 6.73 10.88 -11.00
CA ARG A 77 7.50 9.68 -10.60
C ARG A 77 7.61 9.53 -9.08
N LEU A 78 6.69 10.17 -8.33
CA LEU A 78 6.75 10.22 -6.87
C LEU A 78 6.47 8.86 -6.22
N PHE A 79 5.63 8.05 -6.87
CA PHE A 79 5.24 6.72 -6.39
C PHE A 79 5.97 5.61 -7.14
N SER A 80 6.25 4.50 -6.46
CA SER A 80 6.71 3.28 -7.13
C SER A 80 5.62 2.76 -8.08
N ARG A 81 5.99 2.21 -9.23
CA ARG A 81 5.05 1.67 -10.24
C ARG A 81 4.00 0.71 -9.66
N ARG A 82 4.39 -0.10 -8.67
CA ARG A 82 3.47 -1.05 -8.01
C ARG A 82 2.50 -0.34 -7.07
N LEU A 83 3.02 0.56 -6.23
CA LEU A 83 2.21 1.39 -5.33
C LEU A 83 1.27 2.32 -6.10
N SER A 84 1.70 2.88 -7.23
CA SER A 84 0.87 3.77 -8.05
C SER A 84 -0.32 3.05 -8.66
N ILE A 85 -0.16 1.77 -9.05
CA ILE A 85 -1.28 0.95 -9.53
C ILE A 85 -2.23 0.64 -8.38
N HIS A 86 -1.71 0.31 -7.19
CA HIS A 86 -2.58 0.09 -6.03
C HIS A 86 -3.39 1.34 -5.66
N MET A 87 -2.76 2.51 -5.71
CA MET A 87 -3.43 3.79 -5.47
C MET A 87 -4.42 4.15 -6.58
N ALA A 88 -4.09 3.86 -7.84
CA ALA A 88 -5.02 4.09 -8.94
C ALA A 88 -6.25 3.18 -8.85
N MET A 89 -6.09 1.92 -8.43
CA MET A 89 -7.23 1.04 -8.15
C MET A 89 -8.05 1.53 -6.97
N LEU A 90 -7.43 2.02 -5.89
CA LEU A 90 -8.15 2.61 -4.76
C LEU A 90 -8.97 3.84 -5.21
N CYS A 91 -8.39 4.72 -6.01
CA CYS A 91 -9.09 5.84 -6.64
C CYS A 91 -10.27 5.40 -7.51
N LEU A 92 -10.13 4.30 -8.25
CA LEU A 92 -11.21 3.76 -9.07
C LEU A 92 -12.36 3.25 -8.19
N TRP A 93 -12.06 2.52 -7.13
CA TRP A 93 -13.07 2.05 -6.17
C TRP A 93 -13.78 3.21 -5.48
N ASP A 94 -13.04 4.23 -5.05
CA ASP A 94 -13.61 5.44 -4.47
C ASP A 94 -14.53 6.16 -5.46
N ALA A 95 -14.15 6.28 -6.73
CA ALA A 95 -14.99 6.91 -7.76
C ALA A 95 -16.28 6.12 -8.04
N ILE A 96 -16.19 4.79 -8.13
CA ILE A 96 -17.38 3.94 -8.36
C ILE A 96 -18.30 3.98 -7.14
N MET A 97 -17.75 3.97 -5.92
CA MET A 97 -18.55 4.12 -4.70
C MET A 97 -19.27 5.47 -4.69
N LEU A 98 -18.56 6.57 -4.91
CA LEU A 98 -19.14 7.91 -4.92
C LEU A 98 -20.25 8.04 -5.95
N MET A 99 -20.05 7.46 -7.14
CA MET A 99 -21.09 7.40 -8.18
C MET A 99 -22.30 6.57 -7.73
N SER A 100 -22.07 5.43 -7.08
CA SER A 100 -23.14 4.57 -6.58
C SER A 100 -23.97 5.30 -5.52
N CYS A 101 -23.32 5.95 -4.55
CA CYS A 101 -24.00 6.73 -3.51
C CYS A 101 -24.73 7.96 -4.07
N LEU A 102 -24.19 8.59 -5.12
CA LEU A 102 -24.87 9.67 -5.83
C LEU A 102 -26.20 9.19 -6.43
N LEU A 103 -26.20 8.01 -7.05
CA LEU A 103 -27.37 7.42 -7.69
C LEU A 103 -28.38 6.85 -6.69
N THR A 104 -27.92 6.22 -5.60
CA THR A 104 -28.80 5.55 -4.63
C THR A 104 -29.38 6.48 -3.57
N TYR A 105 -28.65 7.52 -3.15
CA TYR A 105 -29.04 8.35 -2.01
C TYR A 105 -29.20 9.83 -2.39
N CYS A 106 -28.25 10.37 -3.16
CA CYS A 106 -28.24 11.81 -3.46
C CYS A 106 -29.37 12.25 -4.39
N PHE A 107 -29.45 11.68 -5.60
CA PHE A 107 -30.53 12.06 -6.52
C PHE A 107 -31.92 11.75 -5.97
N PRO A 108 -32.19 10.57 -5.39
CA PRO A 108 -33.51 10.29 -4.85
C PRO A 108 -33.88 11.24 -3.70
N SER A 109 -32.95 11.53 -2.78
CA SER A 109 -33.22 12.46 -1.68
C SER A 109 -33.35 13.91 -2.13
N LEU A 110 -32.77 14.32 -3.26
CA LEU A 110 -32.96 15.67 -3.82
C LEU A 110 -34.30 15.83 -4.55
N ILE A 111 -34.82 14.76 -5.16
CA ILE A 111 -36.07 14.79 -5.92
C ILE A 111 -37.28 14.57 -4.99
N TYR A 112 -37.19 13.57 -4.10
CA TYR A 112 -38.32 13.08 -3.30
C TYR A 112 -38.21 13.42 -1.81
N HIS A 113 -37.18 14.15 -1.38
CA HIS A 113 -36.82 14.45 0.03
C HIS A 113 -36.48 13.22 0.91
N ILE A 114 -36.93 12.02 0.55
CA ILE A 114 -36.60 10.72 1.11
C ILE A 114 -36.17 9.77 -0.03
N THR A 115 -35.48 8.68 0.27
CA THR A 115 -35.15 7.66 -0.75
C THR A 115 -36.33 6.68 -0.90
N PRO A 116 -37.10 6.70 -2.00
CA PRO A 116 -38.20 5.76 -2.20
C PRO A 116 -37.66 4.37 -2.55
N PHE A 117 -38.35 3.31 -2.11
CA PHE A 117 -38.03 1.91 -2.40
C PHE A 117 -38.83 1.34 -3.58
N TYR A 118 -39.60 2.18 -4.28
CA TYR A 118 -40.47 1.79 -5.38
C TYR A 118 -40.20 2.61 -6.66
N GLY A 119 -40.79 2.18 -7.78
CA GLY A 119 -40.68 2.83 -9.08
C GLY A 119 -39.30 2.67 -9.73
N PRO A 120 -38.86 3.62 -10.57
CA PRO A 120 -37.56 3.57 -11.24
C PRO A 120 -36.37 3.50 -10.27
N ILE A 121 -36.52 4.09 -9.07
CA ILE A 121 -35.48 4.10 -8.04
C ILE A 121 -35.23 2.69 -7.49
N ALA A 122 -36.23 1.81 -7.46
CA ALA A 122 -36.07 0.42 -7.03
C ALA A 122 -35.03 -0.34 -7.87
N TYR A 123 -35.02 -0.13 -9.19
CA TYR A 123 -34.03 -0.70 -10.10
C TYR A 123 -32.62 -0.15 -9.84
N ILE A 124 -32.52 1.15 -9.58
CA ILE A 124 -31.25 1.81 -9.23
C ILE A 124 -30.70 1.23 -7.93
N LEU A 125 -31.53 1.11 -6.90
CA LEU A 125 -31.15 0.52 -5.61
C LEU A 125 -30.73 -0.95 -5.76
N PHE A 126 -31.47 -1.74 -6.54
CA PHE A 126 -31.16 -3.14 -6.79
C PHE A 126 -29.76 -3.35 -7.41
N ILE A 127 -29.33 -2.45 -8.31
CA ILE A 127 -28.04 -2.56 -9.01
C ILE A 127 -26.91 -1.87 -8.23
N PHE A 128 -27.12 -0.63 -7.80
CA PHE A 128 -26.02 0.21 -7.29
C PHE A 128 -25.74 0.03 -5.80
N GLN A 129 -26.70 -0.43 -4.99
CA GLN A 129 -26.45 -0.68 -3.57
C GLN A 129 -25.45 -1.85 -3.37
N PRO A 130 -25.57 -2.99 -4.07
CA PRO A 130 -24.54 -4.04 -4.02
C PRO A 130 -23.19 -3.60 -4.59
N VAL A 131 -23.18 -2.74 -5.61
CA VAL A 131 -21.95 -2.18 -6.18
C VAL A 131 -21.24 -1.26 -5.17
N ALA A 132 -21.99 -0.44 -4.43
CA ALA A 132 -21.43 0.37 -3.34
C ALA A 132 -20.79 -0.53 -2.26
N SER A 133 -21.50 -1.58 -1.87
CA SER A 133 -21.03 -2.61 -0.92
C SER A 133 -19.74 -3.30 -1.40
N ALA A 134 -19.71 -3.67 -2.69
CA ALA A 134 -18.55 -4.23 -3.36
C ALA A 134 -17.35 -3.27 -3.31
N CYS A 135 -17.55 -1.99 -3.62
CA CYS A 135 -16.46 -1.00 -3.59
C CYS A 135 -15.86 -0.82 -2.20
N VAL A 136 -16.68 -0.83 -1.13
CA VAL A 136 -16.20 -0.77 0.26
C VAL A 136 -15.32 -1.98 0.56
N SER A 137 -15.81 -3.18 0.23
CA SER A 137 -15.05 -4.44 0.39
C SER A 137 -13.74 -4.42 -0.41
N ALA A 138 -13.78 -3.98 -1.66
CA ALA A 138 -12.59 -3.86 -2.50
C ALA A 138 -11.56 -2.86 -1.91
N GLY A 139 -12.04 -1.74 -1.36
CA GLY A 139 -11.21 -0.77 -0.63
C GLY A 139 -10.49 -1.40 0.56
N ILE A 140 -11.19 -2.21 1.37
CA ILE A 140 -10.62 -2.95 2.51
C ILE A 140 -9.47 -3.87 2.07
N TRP A 141 -9.72 -4.72 1.10
CA TRP A 141 -8.71 -5.66 0.60
C TRP A 141 -7.53 -4.92 -0.04
N GLN A 142 -7.79 -3.83 -0.75
CA GLN A 142 -6.76 -2.99 -1.34
C GLN A 142 -5.84 -2.37 -0.28
N VAL A 143 -6.42 -1.79 0.79
CA VAL A 143 -5.66 -1.21 1.91
C VAL A 143 -4.90 -2.28 2.70
N LEU A 144 -5.49 -3.45 2.90
CA LEU A 144 -4.83 -4.60 3.53
C LEU A 144 -3.57 -5.01 2.76
N ILE A 145 -3.69 -5.17 1.43
CA ILE A 145 -2.56 -5.55 0.58
C ILE A 145 -1.48 -4.48 0.58
N ILE A 146 -1.84 -3.20 0.48
CA ILE A 146 -0.88 -2.09 0.57
C ILE A 146 -0.13 -2.15 1.91
N THR A 147 -0.84 -2.42 3.01
CA THR A 147 -0.28 -2.51 4.35
C THR A 147 0.65 -3.73 4.49
N LEU A 148 0.24 -4.88 3.96
CA LEU A 148 1.04 -6.10 3.95
C LEU A 148 2.32 -5.94 3.12
N GLU A 149 2.21 -5.39 1.91
CA GLU A 149 3.37 -5.13 1.06
C GLU A 149 4.37 -4.19 1.72
N ARG A 150 3.87 -3.19 2.46
CA ARG A 150 4.70 -2.27 3.23
C ARG A 150 5.35 -2.97 4.42
N TYR A 151 4.59 -3.76 5.17
CA TYR A 151 5.11 -4.54 6.29
C TYR A 151 6.24 -5.45 5.84
N LEU A 152 6.05 -6.19 4.75
CA LEU A 152 7.08 -7.06 4.15
C LEU A 152 8.27 -6.26 3.62
N ALA A 153 8.05 -5.07 3.04
CA ALA A 153 9.15 -4.19 2.61
C ALA A 153 10.05 -3.76 3.78
N VAL A 154 9.45 -3.51 4.94
CA VAL A 154 10.14 -3.06 6.13
C VAL A 154 10.78 -4.24 6.86
N THR A 155 10.03 -5.29 7.15
CA THR A 155 10.52 -6.42 7.95
C THR A 155 11.45 -7.35 7.16
N ARG A 156 11.09 -7.71 5.93
CA ARG A 156 11.75 -8.75 5.13
C ARG A 156 11.95 -8.32 3.66
N PRO A 157 12.86 -7.35 3.40
CA PRO A 157 13.03 -6.76 2.07
C PRO A 157 13.50 -7.75 0.98
N LEU A 158 14.09 -8.89 1.37
CA LEU A 158 14.56 -9.94 0.45
C LEU A 158 13.42 -10.88 0.04
N GLU A 159 12.60 -11.34 0.99
CA GLU A 159 11.36 -12.10 0.71
C GLU A 159 10.39 -11.27 -0.13
N GLN A 160 10.34 -9.95 0.08
CA GLN A 160 9.52 -9.08 -0.75
C GLN A 160 9.94 -9.10 -2.22
N ARG A 161 11.23 -9.30 -2.55
CA ARG A 161 11.70 -9.37 -3.94
C ARG A 161 11.30 -10.67 -4.61
N THR A 162 11.30 -11.79 -3.89
CA THR A 162 10.85 -13.09 -4.41
C THR A 162 9.33 -13.12 -4.57
N LEU A 163 8.57 -12.63 -3.58
CA LEU A 163 7.11 -12.51 -3.67
C LEU A 163 6.68 -11.59 -4.81
N LYS A 164 7.42 -10.51 -5.06
CA LYS A 164 7.18 -9.62 -6.22
C LYS A 164 7.38 -10.34 -7.56
N ALA A 165 8.26 -11.34 -7.62
CA ALA A 165 8.51 -12.12 -8.82
C ALA A 165 7.47 -13.24 -9.02
N GLN A 166 6.96 -13.82 -7.93
CA GLN A 166 5.97 -14.90 -7.96
C GLN A 166 4.54 -14.37 -8.15
N PHE A 167 4.14 -13.34 -7.41
CA PHE A 167 2.79 -12.79 -7.48
C PHE A 167 2.75 -11.52 -8.31
N GLY A 168 2.25 -11.69 -9.54
CA GLY A 168 1.97 -10.58 -10.43
C GLY A 168 0.88 -9.68 -9.87
N LEU A 169 1.12 -8.37 -9.88
CA LEU A 169 0.18 -7.36 -9.40
C LEU A 169 -1.21 -7.46 -10.05
N ARG A 170 -1.25 -7.81 -11.35
CA ARG A 170 -2.49 -8.02 -12.10
C ARG A 170 -3.32 -9.17 -11.51
N SER A 171 -2.68 -10.24 -11.08
CA SER A 171 -3.35 -11.39 -10.46
C SER A 171 -3.96 -11.01 -9.13
N ILE A 172 -3.27 -10.18 -8.33
CA ILE A 172 -3.78 -9.70 -7.05
C ILE A 172 -5.01 -8.81 -7.26
N CYS A 173 -4.93 -7.82 -8.14
CA CYS A 173 -6.08 -6.95 -8.42
C CYS A 173 -7.27 -7.74 -9.00
N PHE A 174 -7.01 -8.70 -9.88
CA PHE A 174 -8.05 -9.58 -10.42
C PHE A 174 -8.72 -10.42 -9.32
N ALA A 175 -7.93 -10.99 -8.41
CA ALA A 175 -8.48 -11.76 -7.28
C ALA A 175 -9.36 -10.90 -6.37
N ILE A 176 -9.01 -9.63 -6.13
CA ILE A 176 -9.87 -8.69 -5.37
C ILE A 176 -11.20 -8.47 -6.09
N VAL A 177 -11.16 -8.17 -7.39
CA VAL A 177 -12.39 -7.94 -8.19
C VAL A 177 -13.31 -9.15 -8.14
N VAL A 178 -12.77 -10.35 -8.39
CA VAL A 178 -13.53 -11.60 -8.38
C VAL A 178 -14.07 -11.90 -6.98
N GLY A 179 -13.23 -11.83 -5.94
CA GLY A 179 -13.64 -12.11 -4.57
C GLY A 179 -14.74 -11.18 -4.08
N VAL A 180 -14.62 -9.89 -4.39
CA VAL A 180 -15.63 -8.89 -4.02
C VAL A 180 -16.94 -9.12 -4.77
N GLY A 181 -16.89 -9.48 -6.06
CA GLY A 181 -18.09 -9.80 -6.84
C GLY A 181 -18.84 -11.02 -6.28
N VAL A 182 -18.10 -12.07 -5.91
CA VAL A 182 -18.67 -13.27 -5.28
C VAL A 182 -19.28 -12.94 -3.91
N LEU A 183 -18.64 -12.09 -3.11
CA LEU A 183 -19.11 -11.77 -1.77
C LEU A 183 -20.30 -10.80 -1.76
N ASN A 184 -20.37 -9.83 -2.68
CA ASN A 184 -21.32 -8.72 -2.59
C ASN A 184 -22.40 -8.72 -3.67
N ILE A 185 -22.13 -9.25 -4.87
CA ILE A 185 -23.07 -9.19 -6.00
C ILE A 185 -23.82 -10.51 -6.16
N LEU A 186 -23.13 -11.63 -5.95
CA LEU A 186 -23.73 -12.96 -6.10
C LEU A 186 -24.90 -13.24 -5.13
N PRO A 187 -24.89 -12.79 -3.86
CA PRO A 187 -26.00 -13.05 -2.94
C PRO A 187 -27.29 -12.27 -3.26
N VAL A 188 -27.17 -11.09 -3.87
CA VAL A 188 -28.27 -10.15 -4.14
C VAL A 188 -29.53 -10.78 -4.75
N PRO A 189 -29.46 -11.57 -5.85
CA PRO A 189 -30.64 -12.19 -6.43
C PRO A 189 -31.32 -13.24 -5.53
N PHE A 190 -30.63 -13.71 -4.48
CA PHE A 190 -31.19 -14.65 -3.50
C PHE A 190 -31.84 -13.92 -2.31
N ASP A 191 -31.40 -12.70 -1.99
CA ASP A 191 -31.90 -11.95 -0.83
C ASP A 191 -32.97 -10.91 -1.17
N ARG A 192 -32.95 -10.40 -2.42
CA ARG A 192 -33.80 -9.28 -2.83
C ARG A 192 -34.52 -9.60 -4.12
N ALA A 193 -35.79 -9.22 -4.18
CA ALA A 193 -36.60 -9.34 -5.38
C ALA A 193 -37.20 -7.98 -5.77
N LEU A 194 -37.35 -7.80 -7.07
CA LEU A 194 -38.15 -6.73 -7.65
C LEU A 194 -39.56 -7.31 -7.90
N VAL A 195 -40.55 -6.79 -7.17
CA VAL A 195 -41.93 -7.31 -7.19
C VAL A 195 -42.87 -6.21 -7.68
N PRO A 196 -43.89 -6.50 -8.51
CA PRO A 196 -44.86 -5.48 -8.91
C PRO A 196 -45.65 -4.98 -7.70
N CYS A 197 -45.85 -3.66 -7.63
CA CYS A 197 -46.69 -3.02 -6.61
C CYS A 197 -47.67 -2.03 -7.23
N PHE A 198 -48.75 -1.70 -6.51
CA PHE A 198 -49.73 -0.72 -6.95
C PHE A 198 -49.82 0.47 -5.98
N GLU A 199 -50.08 1.65 -6.55
CA GLU A 199 -50.31 2.90 -5.83
C GLU A 199 -51.70 3.45 -6.20
N LEU A 200 -52.51 3.80 -5.17
CA LEU A 200 -53.78 4.47 -5.37
C LEU A 200 -53.56 5.98 -5.42
N THR A 201 -53.92 6.60 -6.55
CA THR A 201 -53.86 8.06 -6.71
C THR A 201 -55.19 8.69 -6.28
N ASP A 202 -55.18 9.94 -5.82
CA ASP A 202 -56.38 10.72 -5.42
C ASP A 202 -57.50 10.76 -6.50
N THR A 203 -57.16 10.47 -7.75
CA THR A 203 -58.07 10.45 -8.90
C THR A 203 -58.74 9.09 -9.19
N ALA A 204 -58.72 8.15 -8.23
CA ALA A 204 -59.24 6.78 -8.38
C ALA A 204 -58.55 5.95 -9.50
N SER A 205 -57.38 6.39 -9.96
CA SER A 205 -56.54 5.65 -10.90
C SER A 205 -55.49 4.81 -10.14
N VAL A 206 -55.28 3.58 -10.61
CA VAL A 206 -54.28 2.65 -10.05
C VAL A 206 -53.06 2.66 -10.94
N ASN A 207 -51.92 3.09 -10.39
CA ASN A 207 -50.64 3.04 -11.07
C ASN A 207 -49.87 1.80 -10.62
N PHE A 208 -49.25 1.11 -11.58
CA PHE A 208 -48.40 -0.05 -11.29
C PHE A 208 -46.93 0.35 -11.32
N TRP A 209 -46.24 0.05 -10.24
CA TRP A 209 -44.81 0.29 -10.04
C TRP A 209 -44.09 -1.01 -9.69
N THR A 210 -42.79 -0.91 -9.45
CA THR A 210 -41.96 -2.01 -8.97
C THR A 210 -41.43 -1.66 -7.58
N LEU A 211 -41.58 -2.57 -6.62
CA LEU A 211 -41.08 -2.46 -5.26
C LEU A 211 -39.83 -3.33 -5.10
N LEU A 212 -38.81 -2.80 -4.42
CA LEU A 212 -37.70 -3.60 -3.93
C LEU A 212 -38.08 -4.22 -2.58
N LYS A 213 -38.28 -5.54 -2.52
CA LYS A 213 -38.64 -6.27 -1.29
C LYS A 213 -37.52 -7.23 -0.89
N PRO A 214 -37.14 -7.32 0.40
CA PRO A 214 -36.35 -8.45 0.91
C PRO A 214 -37.19 -9.74 0.83
N TYR A 215 -36.56 -10.88 0.57
CA TYR A 215 -37.23 -12.18 0.45
C TYR A 215 -37.64 -12.71 1.84
N ASP A 216 -38.82 -12.32 2.33
CA ASP A 216 -39.29 -12.61 3.70
C ASP A 216 -40.23 -13.84 3.83
N ASP A 217 -40.51 -14.55 2.75
CA ASP A 217 -41.61 -15.53 2.75
C ASP A 217 -41.23 -16.91 3.37
N ASP A 218 -39.98 -17.13 3.79
CA ASP A 218 -39.55 -18.39 4.45
C ASP A 218 -38.50 -18.16 5.58
N PRO A 219 -38.86 -18.40 6.86
CA PRO A 219 -37.96 -18.17 8.01
C PRO A 219 -36.70 -19.06 7.98
N THR A 220 -36.71 -20.15 7.20
CA THR A 220 -35.54 -21.02 7.01
C THR A 220 -34.51 -20.38 6.10
N ARG A 221 -34.98 -19.71 5.03
CA ARG A 221 -34.11 -18.98 4.09
C ARG A 221 -33.58 -17.69 4.67
N GLN A 222 -34.36 -17.00 5.51
CA GLN A 222 -33.90 -15.82 6.24
C GLN A 222 -32.69 -16.17 7.12
N LYS A 223 -32.77 -17.26 7.90
CA LYS A 223 -31.63 -17.74 8.72
C LYS A 223 -30.40 -18.12 7.89
N ILE A 224 -30.61 -18.74 6.73
CA ILE A 224 -29.52 -19.11 5.81
C ILE A 224 -28.89 -17.85 5.20
N GLY A 225 -29.69 -16.87 4.76
CA GLY A 225 -29.24 -15.58 4.25
C GLY A 225 -28.48 -14.77 5.31
N THR A 226 -29.00 -14.67 6.53
CA THR A 226 -28.31 -14.00 7.65
C THR A 226 -26.98 -14.69 7.98
N LEU A 227 -26.92 -16.03 8.01
CA LEU A 227 -25.66 -16.75 8.24
C LEU A 227 -24.64 -16.53 7.11
N LEU A 228 -25.12 -16.49 5.86
CA LEU A 228 -24.34 -16.23 4.65
C LEU A 228 -23.92 -14.76 4.47
N HIS A 229 -24.56 -13.81 5.15
CA HIS A 229 -24.14 -12.40 5.18
C HIS A 229 -23.24 -12.09 6.36
N VAL A 230 -23.66 -12.48 7.57
CA VAL A 230 -22.96 -12.10 8.81
C VAL A 230 -21.57 -12.72 8.89
N ILE A 231 -21.40 -14.00 8.54
CA ILE A 231 -20.08 -14.66 8.63
C ILE A 231 -19.09 -14.05 7.62
N PRO A 232 -19.43 -13.90 6.32
CA PRO A 232 -18.51 -13.27 5.38
C PRO A 232 -18.28 -11.78 5.66
N ASP A 233 -19.27 -11.03 6.15
CA ASP A 233 -19.06 -9.64 6.56
C ASP A 233 -18.11 -9.53 7.76
N ILE A 234 -18.20 -10.46 8.73
CA ILE A 234 -17.26 -10.51 9.86
C ILE A 234 -15.84 -10.90 9.38
N LEU A 235 -15.72 -11.95 8.56
CA LEU A 235 -14.42 -12.51 8.18
C LEU A 235 -13.70 -11.70 7.10
N PHE A 236 -14.43 -11.17 6.11
CA PHE A 236 -13.85 -10.58 4.90
C PHE A 236 -14.08 -9.09 4.75
N ARG A 237 -15.00 -8.49 5.53
CA ARG A 237 -15.31 -7.07 5.43
C ARG A 237 -14.81 -6.26 6.63
N ALA A 238 -15.06 -6.69 7.87
CA ALA A 238 -15.00 -5.73 8.97
C ALA A 238 -14.00 -6.06 10.09
N PRO A 239 -14.28 -6.90 11.09
CA PRO A 239 -13.38 -7.03 12.24
C PRO A 239 -12.03 -7.64 11.84
N VAL A 240 -12.01 -8.72 11.06
CA VAL A 240 -10.76 -9.44 10.77
C VAL A 240 -9.78 -8.60 9.93
N PRO A 241 -10.17 -8.04 8.76
CA PRO A 241 -9.24 -7.24 7.96
C PRO A 241 -8.75 -5.98 8.69
N ILE A 242 -9.62 -5.31 9.46
CA ILE A 242 -9.28 -4.11 10.23
C ILE A 242 -8.26 -4.44 11.33
N VAL A 243 -8.47 -5.52 12.08
CA VAL A 243 -7.53 -5.97 13.12
C VAL A 243 -6.18 -6.34 12.50
N ILE A 244 -6.17 -7.05 11.36
CA ILE A 244 -4.92 -7.37 10.66
C ILE A 244 -4.21 -6.09 10.20
N ILE A 245 -4.91 -5.12 9.61
CA ILE A 245 -4.34 -3.83 9.21
C ILE A 245 -3.74 -3.10 10.42
N ALA A 246 -4.42 -3.09 11.56
CA ALA A 246 -3.97 -2.44 12.79
C ALA A 246 -2.68 -3.11 13.33
N ILE A 247 -2.67 -4.44 13.44
CA ILE A 247 -1.49 -5.19 13.91
C ILE A 247 -0.29 -4.95 12.98
N LEU A 248 -0.51 -5.04 11.66
CA LEU A 248 0.55 -4.82 10.67
C LEU A 248 1.07 -3.39 10.69
N THR A 249 0.22 -2.39 10.87
CA THR A 249 0.66 -1.00 10.98
C THR A 249 1.46 -0.74 12.25
N VAL A 250 1.00 -1.21 13.41
CA VAL A 250 1.74 -1.11 14.68
C VAL A 250 3.11 -1.78 14.56
N LYS A 251 3.16 -3.04 14.08
CA LYS A 251 4.43 -3.75 13.87
C LYS A 251 5.35 -3.01 12.89
N THR A 252 4.80 -2.45 11.82
CA THR A 252 5.59 -1.66 10.86
C THR A 252 6.18 -0.42 11.52
N ILE A 253 5.42 0.29 12.35
CA ILE A 253 5.89 1.47 13.10
C ILE A 253 6.97 1.07 14.10
N GLN A 254 6.77 0.01 14.88
CA GLN A 254 7.74 -0.51 15.85
C GLN A 254 9.08 -0.86 15.18
N VAL A 255 9.04 -1.57 14.04
CA VAL A 255 10.27 -1.94 13.32
C VAL A 255 10.96 -0.73 12.71
N CYS A 256 10.20 0.26 12.22
CA CYS A 256 10.75 1.53 11.77
C CYS A 256 11.43 2.28 12.92
N ASN A 257 10.80 2.33 14.10
CA ASN A 257 11.33 3.02 15.27
C ASN A 257 12.58 2.33 15.83
N ASN A 258 12.62 1.00 15.87
CA ASN A 258 13.77 0.25 16.37
C ASN A 258 15.00 0.33 15.44
N ARG A 259 14.83 0.75 14.18
CA ARG A 259 15.92 0.98 13.22
C ARG A 259 16.46 2.41 13.21
N THR A 260 15.96 3.29 14.09
CA THR A 260 16.28 4.72 14.11
C THR A 260 17.71 5.14 14.45
N PRO A 261 18.61 4.35 15.10
CA PRO A 261 19.99 4.83 15.22
C PRO A 261 20.75 4.84 13.88
N PHE A 262 20.33 4.06 12.87
CA PHE A 262 21.03 3.99 11.57
C PHE A 262 20.38 4.83 10.47
N ALA A 263 19.08 5.09 10.55
CA ALA A 263 18.33 5.88 9.56
C ALA A 263 18.54 7.40 9.72
N HIS A 264 18.73 7.90 10.96
CA HIS A 264 18.97 9.32 11.21
C HIS A 264 20.34 9.82 10.72
N MET A 265 21.37 8.96 10.66
CA MET A 265 22.69 9.33 10.12
C MET A 265 22.77 9.26 8.59
N ALA A 266 21.92 8.47 7.92
CA ALA A 266 21.90 8.35 6.46
C ALA A 266 20.86 9.27 5.79
N MET A 267 19.89 9.80 6.53
CA MET A 267 18.90 10.75 6.02
C MET A 267 19.19 12.16 6.53
N ASN A 268 20.03 12.88 5.80
CA ASN A 268 20.11 14.33 5.94
C ASN A 268 18.72 14.92 5.54
N PRO A 269 17.99 15.58 6.44
CA PRO A 269 16.60 16.02 6.20
C PRO A 269 16.46 17.03 5.05
N ARG A 270 17.56 17.68 4.67
CA ARG A 270 17.60 18.71 3.62
C ARG A 270 17.56 18.16 2.19
N VAL A 271 17.87 16.88 1.96
CA VAL A 271 17.96 16.30 0.59
C VAL A 271 16.85 15.29 0.28
N THR A 272 16.20 14.69 1.29
CA THR A 272 15.24 13.57 1.12
C THR A 272 13.81 13.83 1.61
N GLY A 273 13.44 15.10 1.86
CA GLY A 273 12.18 15.50 2.52
C GLY A 273 10.87 15.06 1.86
N VAL A 274 10.88 14.43 0.69
CA VAL A 274 9.68 13.90 0.03
C VAL A 274 9.48 12.40 0.28
N ARG A 275 10.57 11.60 0.36
CA ARG A 275 10.51 10.13 0.50
C ARG A 275 10.31 9.66 1.93
N SER A 276 10.73 10.45 2.93
CA SER A 276 10.52 10.13 4.35
C SER A 276 9.06 10.24 4.79
N THR A 277 8.20 10.93 4.02
CA THR A 277 6.78 11.14 4.37
C THR A 277 5.84 10.04 3.86
N ILE A 278 6.27 9.21 2.90
CA ILE A 278 5.43 8.16 2.30
C ILE A 278 5.02 7.10 3.35
N PRO A 279 5.92 6.59 4.21
CA PRO A 279 5.54 5.66 5.27
C PRO A 279 4.54 6.28 6.26
N LEU A 280 4.72 7.55 6.60
CA LEU A 280 3.83 8.26 7.52
C LEU A 280 2.43 8.46 6.91
N ARG A 281 2.35 8.85 5.63
CA ARG A 281 1.08 8.95 4.88
C ARG A 281 0.37 7.60 4.77
N LEU A 282 1.10 6.52 4.54
CA LEU A 282 0.53 5.16 4.51
C LEU A 282 0.00 4.73 5.89
N SER A 283 0.68 5.10 6.99
CA SER A 283 0.15 4.85 8.35
C SER A 283 -1.10 5.68 8.63
N LEU A 284 -1.12 6.94 8.17
CA LEU A 284 -2.27 7.82 8.31
C LEU A 284 -3.49 7.33 7.50
N LEU A 285 -3.26 6.75 6.32
CA LEU A 285 -4.31 6.06 5.56
C LEU A 285 -4.91 4.93 6.40
N SER A 286 -4.09 4.03 6.92
CA SER A 286 -4.57 2.89 7.71
C SER A 286 -5.30 3.34 8.98
N PHE A 287 -4.83 4.39 9.66
CA PHE A 287 -5.50 4.94 10.83
C PHE A 287 -6.89 5.51 10.50
N LYS A 288 -6.97 6.36 9.46
CA LYS A 288 -8.24 6.90 8.96
C LYS A 288 -9.19 5.77 8.57
N PHE A 289 -8.67 4.75 7.90
CA PHE A 289 -9.40 3.59 7.47
C PHE A 289 -10.01 2.81 8.63
N ILE A 290 -9.22 2.54 9.67
CA ILE A 290 -9.70 1.90 10.90
C ILE A 290 -10.82 2.74 11.53
N LEU A 291 -10.64 4.06 11.66
CA LEU A 291 -11.61 4.93 12.31
C LEU A 291 -12.95 5.00 11.55
N CYS A 292 -12.93 5.30 10.25
CA CYS A 292 -14.15 5.43 9.46
C CYS A 292 -14.91 4.10 9.35
N ASN A 293 -14.21 2.98 9.13
CA ASN A 293 -14.88 1.70 9.00
C ASN A 293 -15.36 1.14 10.33
N SER A 294 -14.67 1.40 11.45
CA SER A 294 -15.15 0.97 12.77
C SER A 294 -16.44 1.69 13.15
N LEU A 295 -16.55 2.98 12.82
CA LEU A 295 -17.78 3.77 13.06
C LEU A 295 -18.95 3.29 12.18
N TYR A 296 -18.71 3.05 10.89
CA TYR A 296 -19.71 2.47 10.00
C TYR A 296 -20.18 1.09 10.49
N MET A 297 -19.25 0.25 10.96
CA MET A 297 -19.55 -1.08 11.47
C MET A 297 -20.29 -1.06 12.79
N PHE A 298 -19.92 -0.16 13.70
CA PHE A 298 -20.65 0.05 14.93
C PHE A 298 -22.12 0.39 14.63
N ASN A 299 -22.36 1.29 13.68
CA ASN A 299 -23.72 1.65 13.26
C ASN A 299 -24.45 0.47 12.57
N SER A 300 -23.75 -0.31 11.75
CA SER A 300 -24.36 -1.47 11.06
C SER A 300 -24.73 -2.58 12.05
N VAL A 301 -23.86 -2.87 13.03
CA VAL A 301 -24.13 -3.84 14.10
C VAL A 301 -25.28 -3.37 15.00
N LEU A 302 -25.37 -2.07 15.30
CA LEU A 302 -26.51 -1.51 16.05
C LEU A 302 -27.84 -1.74 15.34
N ILE A 303 -27.89 -1.58 14.02
CA ILE A 303 -29.11 -1.73 13.23
C ILE A 303 -29.45 -3.22 13.02
N GLU A 304 -28.46 -4.04 12.66
CA GLU A 304 -28.68 -5.42 12.18
C GLU A 304 -28.64 -6.48 13.30
N VAL A 305 -27.74 -6.34 14.28
CA VAL A 305 -27.55 -7.34 15.36
C VAL A 305 -28.34 -6.97 16.61
N LEU A 306 -28.36 -5.69 16.98
CA LEU A 306 -29.10 -5.22 18.14
C LEU A 306 -30.57 -4.91 17.82
N GLY A 307 -30.96 -5.00 16.55
CA GLY A 307 -32.35 -4.84 16.11
C GLY A 307 -32.96 -3.47 16.43
N ILE A 308 -32.11 -2.45 16.64
CA ILE A 308 -32.56 -1.08 16.94
C ILE A 308 -33.27 -0.55 15.68
N GLY A 309 -34.60 -0.70 15.68
CA GLY A 309 -35.47 -0.37 14.56
C GLY A 309 -36.35 -1.51 14.03
N HIS A 310 -36.36 -2.72 14.62
CA HIS A 310 -37.47 -3.67 14.38
C HIS A 310 -38.57 -3.42 15.41
N SER A 311 -39.78 -3.08 14.94
CA SER A 311 -40.99 -2.84 15.75
C SER A 311 -41.50 -4.06 16.54
N ASP A 312 -40.87 -5.22 16.38
CA ASP A 312 -41.34 -6.50 16.93
C ASP A 312 -40.88 -6.77 18.38
N THR A 313 -40.06 -5.91 18.99
CA THR A 313 -39.79 -5.93 20.44
C THR A 313 -40.96 -5.35 21.26
N SER A 314 -42.19 -5.75 20.91
CA SER A 314 -43.42 -5.43 21.65
C SER A 314 -43.74 -6.46 22.74
N THR A 315 -42.88 -7.44 23.01
CA THR A 315 -43.21 -8.53 23.93
C THR A 315 -42.60 -8.47 25.32
N ASN A 316 -41.58 -7.62 25.59
CA ASN A 316 -41.00 -7.51 26.93
C ASN A 316 -41.02 -6.05 27.41
N GLY A 317 -42.15 -5.66 28.01
CA GLY A 317 -42.38 -4.33 28.58
C GLY A 317 -41.62 -4.07 29.87
N GLU A 318 -40.30 -3.88 29.78
CA GLU A 318 -39.52 -3.32 30.90
C GLU A 318 -38.55 -2.24 30.41
N GLY A 319 -39.01 -0.98 30.56
CA GLY A 319 -38.19 0.21 30.81
C GLY A 319 -37.03 0.51 29.87
N GLY A 320 -37.30 1.17 28.74
CA GLY A 320 -36.27 1.89 27.99
C GLY A 320 -36.76 2.34 26.62
N ASP A 321 -37.04 3.64 26.48
CA ASP A 321 -37.46 4.41 25.29
C ASP A 321 -38.63 3.85 24.45
N ASP A 322 -39.51 4.74 23.98
CA ASP A 322 -40.68 4.34 23.17
C ASP A 322 -40.18 3.59 21.90
N PRO A 323 -40.74 2.42 21.54
CA PRO A 323 -40.27 1.60 20.41
C PRO A 323 -40.34 2.35 19.07
N VAL A 324 -41.17 3.39 18.99
CA VAL A 324 -41.29 4.30 17.87
C VAL A 324 -40.07 5.22 17.75
N ASP A 325 -39.50 5.69 18.86
CA ASP A 325 -38.30 6.53 18.87
C ASP A 325 -37.06 5.75 18.41
N MET A 326 -36.96 4.47 18.81
CA MET A 326 -35.90 3.57 18.32
C MET A 326 -35.98 3.33 16.81
N TYR A 327 -37.19 3.19 16.26
CA TYR A 327 -37.42 3.06 14.81
C TYR A 327 -36.97 4.31 14.04
N TRP A 328 -37.36 5.50 14.50
CA TRP A 328 -36.93 6.76 13.89
C TRP A 328 -35.42 6.98 13.97
N ASN A 329 -34.81 6.71 15.13
CA ASN A 329 -33.37 6.84 15.31
C ASN A 329 -32.56 5.96 14.34
N SER A 330 -33.10 4.80 13.96
CA SER A 330 -32.48 3.90 12.97
C SER A 330 -32.31 4.56 11.60
N PHE A 331 -33.31 5.33 11.13
CA PHE A 331 -33.22 6.07 9.86
C PHE A 331 -32.16 7.17 9.90
N TYR A 332 -32.12 7.96 10.97
CA TYR A 332 -31.07 8.98 11.15
C TYR A 332 -29.67 8.37 11.21
N LEU A 333 -29.52 7.23 11.89
CA LEU A 333 -28.25 6.52 12.01
C LEU A 333 -27.80 5.92 10.66
N SER A 334 -28.74 5.40 9.87
CA SER A 334 -28.49 4.87 8.53
C SER A 334 -27.98 5.97 7.58
N ASP A 335 -28.64 7.12 7.55
CA ASP A 335 -28.24 8.27 6.73
C ASP A 335 -26.89 8.85 7.15
N ALA A 336 -26.64 8.96 8.47
CA ALA A 336 -25.33 9.36 8.99
C ALA A 336 -24.22 8.38 8.59
N SER A 337 -24.52 7.07 8.56
CA SER A 337 -23.57 6.02 8.17
C SER A 337 -23.25 6.08 6.68
N ASN A 338 -24.26 6.28 5.83
CA ASN A 338 -24.08 6.47 4.40
C ASN A 338 -23.23 7.71 4.10
N MET A 339 -23.48 8.81 4.82
CA MET A 339 -22.67 10.02 4.70
C MET A 339 -21.22 9.80 5.14
N LEU A 340 -20.99 9.02 6.21
CA LEU A 340 -19.65 8.69 6.67
C LEU A 340 -18.87 7.87 5.64
N LEU A 341 -19.52 6.93 4.95
CA LEU A 341 -18.93 6.19 3.84
C LEU A 341 -18.50 7.15 2.72
N VAL A 342 -19.41 8.02 2.26
CA VAL A 342 -19.14 9.03 1.22
C VAL A 342 -17.96 9.92 1.62
N LEU A 343 -17.94 10.40 2.86
CA LEU A 343 -16.84 11.21 3.39
C LEU A 343 -15.52 10.44 3.41
N HIS A 344 -15.53 9.16 3.78
CA HIS A 344 -14.34 8.32 3.80
C HIS A 344 -13.68 8.27 2.41
N SER A 345 -14.43 7.88 1.37
CA SER A 345 -13.89 7.82 0.00
C SER A 345 -13.52 9.18 -0.55
N ALA A 346 -14.33 10.22 -0.31
CA ALA A 346 -14.06 11.57 -0.80
C ALA A 346 -12.80 12.20 -0.22
N THR A 347 -12.29 11.72 0.92
CA THR A 347 -11.10 12.28 1.59
C THR A 347 -9.85 11.41 1.42
N ASN A 348 -9.91 10.26 0.74
CA ASN A 348 -8.75 9.36 0.57
C ASN A 348 -7.62 10.02 -0.21
N TRP A 349 -7.95 10.87 -1.18
CA TRP A 349 -6.96 11.56 -2.01
C TRP A 349 -6.08 12.53 -1.20
N ILE A 350 -6.60 13.15 -0.14
CA ILE A 350 -5.89 14.14 0.70
C ILE A 350 -4.62 13.54 1.31
N VAL A 351 -4.69 12.26 1.71
CA VAL A 351 -3.59 11.55 2.35
C VAL A 351 -2.39 11.39 1.41
N PHE A 352 -2.66 11.22 0.11
CA PHE A 352 -1.63 10.92 -0.90
C PHE A 352 -1.24 12.11 -1.74
N TYR A 353 -2.12 13.10 -1.88
CA TYR A 353 -1.88 14.27 -2.70
C TYR A 353 -0.68 15.05 -2.18
N HIS A 354 0.30 15.23 -3.06
CA HIS A 354 1.45 16.05 -2.72
C HIS A 354 1.16 17.47 -3.16
N TRP A 355 0.77 18.30 -2.19
CA TRP A 355 0.58 19.71 -2.41
C TRP A 355 1.86 20.31 -3.02
N PRO A 356 1.79 20.83 -4.27
CA PRO A 356 2.94 21.46 -4.87
C PRO A 356 3.33 22.62 -3.97
N ARG A 357 4.54 22.56 -3.40
CA ARG A 357 5.08 23.70 -2.66
C ARG A 357 5.13 24.87 -3.63
N CYS A 358 4.30 25.89 -3.40
CA CYS A 358 4.35 27.17 -4.10
C CYS A 358 5.70 27.84 -3.81
N LYS A 359 6.75 27.37 -4.51
CA LYS A 359 8.02 28.04 -4.61
C LYS A 359 8.10 28.60 -6.02
N ALA A 360 8.30 29.92 -6.08
CA ALA A 360 8.36 30.71 -7.29
C ALA A 360 9.17 30.00 -8.40
N LYS A 361 8.55 29.92 -9.58
CA LYS A 361 9.12 29.37 -10.81
C LYS A 361 10.48 30.05 -11.09
N LYS A 362 11.57 29.30 -10.99
CA LYS A 362 12.71 29.53 -11.90
C LYS A 362 12.61 28.50 -13.01
N LEU A 363 12.23 29.02 -14.19
CA LEU A 363 12.24 28.34 -15.46
C LEU A 363 13.65 27.78 -15.70
N THR A 364 13.78 26.48 -15.86
CA THR A 364 14.87 25.93 -16.66
C THR A 364 14.31 24.76 -17.45
N LYS A 365 13.97 25.04 -18.71
CA LYS A 365 13.66 24.05 -19.73
C LYS A 365 14.83 23.09 -19.85
N GLN A 366 14.63 21.82 -19.54
CA GLN A 366 15.39 20.75 -20.17
C GLN A 366 14.44 19.65 -20.63
N SER A 367 14.14 19.72 -21.93
CA SER A 367 14.01 18.61 -22.88
C SER A 367 13.69 17.24 -22.26
N SER A 368 12.42 16.86 -22.38
CA SER A 368 11.95 15.48 -22.33
C SER A 368 12.64 14.65 -23.41
N LYS A 369 13.57 13.77 -23.02
CA LYS A 369 13.88 12.56 -23.78
C LYS A 369 13.32 11.35 -23.06
N HIS A 370 12.40 10.69 -23.74
CA HIS A 370 11.90 9.35 -23.46
C HIS A 370 13.07 8.42 -23.11
N SER A 371 13.02 7.82 -21.92
CA SER A 371 13.65 6.54 -21.67
C SER A 371 12.86 5.82 -20.59
N SER A 372 12.40 4.65 -21.00
CA SER A 372 11.84 3.58 -20.20
C SER A 372 12.78 3.16 -19.07
N VAL A 373 12.19 2.39 -18.14
CA VAL A 373 12.84 1.53 -17.13
C VAL A 373 12.95 2.09 -15.70
N SER A 374 12.37 1.30 -14.78
CA SER A 374 12.29 1.51 -13.34
C SER A 374 13.60 1.16 -12.61
N TYR A 375 14.58 2.07 -12.43
CA TYR A 375 15.75 1.82 -11.54
C TYR A 375 16.42 3.10 -10.98
N SER A 376 15.66 4.15 -10.61
CA SER A 376 16.21 5.52 -10.52
C SER A 376 16.78 6.03 -9.18
N SER A 377 16.98 5.22 -8.14
CA SER A 377 17.61 5.74 -6.91
C SER A 377 19.14 5.66 -6.93
N TYR A 378 19.70 4.60 -7.52
CA TYR A 378 21.14 4.37 -7.57
C TYR A 378 21.78 4.81 -8.89
N THR A 379 21.00 4.82 -9.98
CA THR A 379 21.44 5.34 -11.28
C THR A 379 21.55 6.86 -11.31
N SER A 380 20.86 7.60 -10.42
CA SER A 380 21.13 9.05 -10.27
C SER A 380 22.45 9.30 -9.55
N TYR A 381 22.78 8.50 -8.52
CA TYR A 381 24.04 8.59 -7.79
C TYR A 381 25.27 8.34 -8.67
N ALA A 382 25.19 7.34 -9.56
CA ALA A 382 26.24 7.07 -10.54
C ALA A 382 26.28 8.15 -11.65
N ARG A 383 25.14 8.69 -12.10
CA ARG A 383 25.11 9.77 -13.11
C ARG A 383 25.61 11.13 -12.61
N GLU A 384 25.61 11.36 -11.31
CA GLU A 384 26.16 12.59 -10.71
C GLU A 384 27.70 12.56 -10.59
N MET A 385 28.36 11.45 -10.94
CA MET A 385 29.82 11.36 -10.84
C MET A 385 30.49 11.93 -12.09
N ASN A 386 31.48 12.80 -11.94
CA ASN A 386 32.11 13.46 -13.08
C ASN A 386 33.05 12.49 -13.83
N PRO A 387 32.78 12.12 -15.11
CA PRO A 387 33.61 11.18 -15.87
C PRO A 387 35.04 11.67 -16.07
N SER A 388 35.26 12.98 -16.14
CA SER A 388 36.60 13.53 -16.35
C SER A 388 37.54 13.19 -15.19
N ILE A 389 37.02 13.16 -13.96
CA ILE A 389 37.77 12.76 -12.76
C ILE A 389 38.12 11.28 -12.84
N ALA A 390 37.20 10.43 -13.29
CA ALA A 390 37.44 9.00 -13.47
C ALA A 390 38.54 8.73 -14.52
N ILE A 391 38.56 9.47 -15.63
CA ILE A 391 39.59 9.38 -16.67
C ILE A 391 40.96 9.78 -16.12
N VAL A 392 41.04 10.89 -15.38
CA VAL A 392 42.29 11.36 -14.76
C VAL A 392 42.79 10.34 -13.74
N LEU A 393 41.91 9.83 -12.88
CA LEU A 393 42.21 8.78 -11.91
C LEU A 393 42.71 7.50 -12.59
N LEU A 394 42.03 7.04 -13.63
CA LEU A 394 42.43 5.85 -14.38
C LEU A 394 43.82 6.04 -14.99
N LYS A 395 44.10 7.19 -15.63
CA LYS A 395 45.41 7.49 -16.21
C LYS A 395 46.53 7.50 -15.16
N ARG A 396 46.26 7.98 -13.94
CA ARG A 396 47.23 7.99 -12.83
C ARG A 396 47.35 6.65 -12.11
N PHE A 397 46.28 5.85 -12.09
CA PHE A 397 46.24 4.53 -11.45
C PHE A 397 46.97 3.47 -12.28
N MET A 398 46.79 3.47 -13.61
CA MET A 398 47.30 2.42 -14.51
C MET A 398 48.80 2.13 -14.38
N PRO A 399 49.72 3.13 -14.32
CA PRO A 399 51.15 2.89 -14.23
C PRO A 399 51.60 2.24 -12.91
N ALA A 400 50.82 2.38 -11.84
CA ALA A 400 51.16 1.91 -10.49
C ALA A 400 50.16 0.89 -9.94
N LYS A 401 49.28 0.33 -10.77
CA LYS A 401 48.11 -0.45 -10.31
C LYS A 401 48.46 -1.65 -9.45
N GLU A 402 49.53 -2.39 -9.80
CA GLU A 402 49.95 -3.59 -9.06
C GLU A 402 50.51 -3.22 -7.69
N ARG A 403 51.38 -2.19 -7.64
CA ARG A 403 51.90 -1.63 -6.39
C ARG A 403 50.78 -1.11 -5.49
N ILE A 404 49.83 -0.36 -6.04
CA ILE A 404 48.67 0.16 -5.31
C ILE A 404 47.82 -1.00 -4.77
N GLY A 405 47.56 -2.01 -5.58
CA GLY A 405 46.82 -3.21 -5.18
C GLY A 405 47.49 -3.97 -4.03
N ALA A 406 48.80 -4.18 -4.13
CA ALA A 406 49.60 -4.81 -3.07
C ALA A 406 49.55 -3.98 -1.77
N GLU A 407 49.78 -2.66 -1.85
CA GLU A 407 49.72 -1.74 -0.70
C GLU A 407 48.35 -1.78 0.00
N ILE A 408 47.25 -1.83 -0.75
CA ILE A 408 45.91 -1.98 -0.19
C ILE A 408 45.77 -3.33 0.55
N ILE A 409 46.15 -4.44 -0.08
CA ILE A 409 46.02 -5.77 0.54
C ILE A 409 46.88 -5.89 1.80
N THR A 410 48.13 -5.41 1.76
CA THR A 410 49.02 -5.41 2.93
C THR A 410 48.42 -4.60 4.08
N THR A 411 47.87 -3.41 3.80
CA THR A 411 47.22 -2.58 4.82
C THR A 411 45.96 -3.26 5.39
N LEU A 412 45.16 -3.91 4.53
CA LEU A 412 43.97 -4.65 4.98
C LEU A 412 44.31 -5.90 5.80
N CYS A 413 45.41 -6.59 5.52
CA CYS A 413 45.87 -7.71 6.34
C CYS A 413 46.29 -7.25 7.74
N LEU A 414 46.84 -6.04 7.87
CA LEU A 414 47.18 -5.46 9.18
C LEU A 414 45.93 -5.02 9.96
N GLU A 415 44.90 -4.51 9.28
CA GLU A 415 43.70 -3.96 9.93
C GLU A 415 42.59 -5.01 10.16
N ILE A 416 42.52 -6.08 9.37
CA ILE A 416 41.43 -7.06 9.39
C ILE A 416 41.98 -8.50 9.45
N PRO A 417 41.93 -9.15 10.64
CA PRO A 417 42.42 -10.53 10.84
C PRO A 417 41.90 -11.57 9.86
N ARG A 418 40.61 -11.49 9.50
CA ARG A 418 39.99 -12.42 8.53
C ARG A 418 40.56 -12.30 7.12
N ILE A 419 40.94 -11.09 6.70
CA ILE A 419 41.60 -10.88 5.41
C ILE A 419 43.03 -11.41 5.46
N SER A 420 43.72 -11.17 6.58
CA SER A 420 45.04 -11.74 6.83
C SER A 420 45.04 -13.26 6.74
N GLU A 421 44.09 -13.93 7.39
CA GLU A 421 43.95 -15.38 7.37
C GLU A 421 43.70 -15.90 5.94
N LEU A 422 42.81 -15.24 5.18
CA LEU A 422 42.52 -15.62 3.79
C LEU A 422 43.73 -15.46 2.85
N VAL A 423 44.52 -14.40 3.04
CA VAL A 423 45.63 -14.05 2.13
C VAL A 423 46.92 -14.77 2.49
N THR A 424 47.22 -14.86 3.78
CA THR A 424 48.51 -15.33 4.31
C THR A 424 48.42 -16.68 5.01
N GLY A 425 47.22 -17.14 5.37
CA GLY A 425 47.02 -18.32 6.23
C GLY A 425 47.20 -18.03 7.72
N MET A 426 47.49 -16.77 8.10
CA MET A 426 47.74 -16.37 9.49
C MET A 426 46.73 -15.30 9.95
N PRO A 427 46.06 -15.45 11.10
CA PRO A 427 45.05 -14.49 11.57
C PRO A 427 45.66 -13.20 12.15
N ARG A 428 46.93 -13.23 12.59
CA ARG A 428 47.65 -12.05 13.09
C ARG A 428 48.90 -11.82 12.25
N PHE A 429 48.77 -11.01 11.21
CA PHE A 429 49.90 -10.59 10.40
C PHE A 429 50.59 -9.38 11.02
N THR A 430 51.92 -9.44 11.12
CA THR A 430 52.76 -8.29 11.47
C THR A 430 53.79 -8.06 10.36
N PRO A 431 54.26 -6.83 10.14
CA PRO A 431 55.20 -6.51 9.06
C PRO A 431 56.53 -7.29 9.13
N VAL A 432 56.89 -7.80 10.31
CA VAL A 432 58.10 -8.60 10.55
C VAL A 432 57.97 -10.03 10.02
N MET A 433 56.75 -10.49 9.72
CA MET A 433 56.45 -11.86 9.26
C MET A 433 56.40 -12.00 7.74
N ILE A 434 56.88 -11.00 6.98
CA ILE A 434 56.93 -11.05 5.52
C ILE A 434 58.05 -11.99 5.09
N SER A 435 57.71 -13.26 4.86
CA SER A 435 58.54 -14.16 4.06
C SER A 435 58.30 -13.89 2.57
N THR A 436 59.23 -14.33 1.72
CA THR A 436 59.10 -14.24 0.26
C THR A 436 57.81 -14.91 -0.26
N ASP A 437 57.36 -16.00 0.37
CA ASP A 437 56.11 -16.67 0.01
C ASP A 437 54.86 -15.84 0.38
N VAL A 438 54.85 -15.21 1.55
CA VAL A 438 53.75 -14.33 1.99
C VAL A 438 53.68 -13.09 1.10
N GLU A 439 54.83 -12.51 0.74
CA GLU A 439 54.91 -11.37 -0.17
C GLU A 439 54.36 -11.72 -1.57
N ASN A 440 54.73 -12.89 -2.10
CA ASN A 440 54.20 -13.38 -3.39
C ASN A 440 52.67 -13.56 -3.35
N LYS A 441 52.13 -14.10 -2.25
CA LYS A 441 50.68 -14.24 -2.05
C LYS A 441 49.99 -12.87 -1.97
N MET A 442 50.56 -11.93 -1.22
CA MET A 442 50.03 -10.56 -1.12
C MET A 442 50.04 -9.85 -2.48
N ASN A 443 51.11 -9.99 -3.26
CA ASN A 443 51.21 -9.43 -4.60
C ASN A 443 50.19 -10.05 -5.56
N ALA A 444 49.96 -11.36 -5.50
CA ALA A 444 48.95 -12.04 -6.31
C ALA A 444 47.52 -11.56 -5.99
N TRP A 445 47.17 -11.43 -4.71
CA TRP A 445 45.89 -10.86 -4.28
C TRP A 445 45.78 -9.37 -4.63
N GLY A 446 46.86 -8.62 -4.47
CA GLY A 446 46.98 -7.22 -4.86
C GLY A 446 46.72 -7.02 -6.35
N ALA A 447 47.28 -7.87 -7.21
CA ALA A 447 47.05 -7.85 -8.65
C ALA A 447 45.59 -8.18 -9.03
N ARG A 448 44.90 -9.03 -8.27
CA ARG A 448 43.45 -9.29 -8.46
C ARG A 448 42.62 -8.07 -8.07
N LEU A 449 42.91 -7.46 -6.92
CA LEU A 449 42.22 -6.25 -6.46
C LEU A 449 42.47 -5.07 -7.41
N ALA A 450 43.70 -4.90 -7.90
CA ALA A 450 44.05 -3.87 -8.86
C ALA A 450 43.24 -3.99 -10.16
N ARG A 451 43.10 -5.20 -10.69
CA ARG A 451 42.25 -5.48 -11.87
C ARG A 451 40.78 -5.16 -11.60
N PHE A 452 40.28 -5.47 -10.40
CA PHE A 452 38.92 -5.12 -10.02
C PHE A 452 38.73 -3.60 -9.99
N ILE A 453 39.63 -2.86 -9.34
CA ILE A 453 39.59 -1.39 -9.29
C ILE A 453 39.67 -0.79 -10.72
N GLU A 454 40.56 -1.31 -11.55
CA GLU A 454 40.71 -0.91 -12.96
C GLU A 454 39.40 -1.03 -13.74
N LEU A 455 38.72 -2.18 -13.65
CA LEU A 455 37.45 -2.43 -14.33
C LEU A 455 36.35 -1.45 -13.88
N ASN A 456 36.27 -1.19 -12.58
CA ASN A 456 35.29 -0.24 -12.04
C ASN A 456 35.61 1.19 -12.49
N LEU A 457 36.87 1.63 -12.45
CA LEU A 457 37.28 2.97 -12.91
C LEU A 457 37.06 3.16 -14.41
N ARG A 458 37.33 2.14 -15.24
CA ARG A 458 37.00 2.15 -16.67
C ARG A 458 35.51 2.36 -16.91
N TRP A 459 34.66 1.69 -16.13
CA TRP A 459 33.22 1.88 -16.21
C TRP A 459 32.80 3.32 -15.84
N PHE A 460 33.37 3.89 -14.77
CA PHE A 460 33.08 5.29 -14.42
C PHE A 460 33.63 6.31 -15.43
N ALA A 461 34.68 5.95 -16.18
CA ALA A 461 35.22 6.77 -17.26
C ALA A 461 34.38 6.69 -18.54
N ASP A 462 33.71 5.56 -18.78
CA ASP A 462 32.91 5.29 -19.98
C ASP A 462 31.42 5.08 -19.66
N TYR A 463 30.67 6.18 -19.63
CA TYR A 463 29.22 6.19 -19.40
C TYR A 463 28.39 5.58 -20.53
N SER A 464 28.99 5.10 -21.62
CA SER A 464 28.25 4.39 -22.68
C SER A 464 27.72 3.04 -22.20
N SER A 465 28.36 2.46 -21.19
CA SER A 465 28.03 1.15 -20.63
C SER A 465 26.85 1.21 -19.66
N SER A 466 25.89 0.27 -19.78
CA SER A 466 24.80 0.16 -18.80
C SER A 466 25.32 -0.09 -17.39
N TYR A 467 24.72 0.56 -16.39
CA TYR A 467 25.02 0.34 -14.96
C TYR A 467 24.81 -1.11 -14.51
N ASP A 468 23.98 -1.88 -15.24
CA ASP A 468 23.79 -3.30 -14.97
C ASP A 468 25.08 -4.12 -15.14
N VAL A 469 26.01 -3.67 -15.99
CA VAL A 469 27.30 -4.34 -16.20
C VAL A 469 28.17 -4.22 -14.95
N LEU A 470 28.35 -2.99 -14.44
CA LEU A 470 29.04 -2.72 -13.17
C LEU A 470 28.42 -3.53 -12.04
N ARG A 471 27.09 -3.51 -11.96
CA ARG A 471 26.34 -4.19 -10.91
C ARG A 471 26.55 -5.71 -10.91
N ARG A 472 26.44 -6.35 -12.07
CA ARG A 472 26.68 -7.79 -12.22
C ARG A 472 28.11 -8.14 -11.82
N HIS A 473 29.07 -7.32 -12.22
CA HIS A 473 30.48 -7.51 -11.87
C HIS A 473 30.72 -7.42 -10.35
N CYS A 474 30.25 -6.36 -9.70
CA CYS A 474 30.37 -6.21 -8.24
C CYS A 474 29.66 -7.34 -7.48
N ARG A 475 28.49 -7.77 -7.94
CA ARG A 475 27.76 -8.89 -7.33
C ARG A 475 28.49 -10.21 -7.46
N LYS A 476 29.12 -10.48 -8.61
CA LYS A 476 29.96 -11.66 -8.81
C LYS A 476 31.16 -11.65 -7.85
N ALA A 477 31.80 -10.49 -7.66
CA ALA A 477 32.84 -10.35 -6.65
C ALA A 477 32.30 -10.64 -5.23
N GLY A 478 31.10 -10.15 -4.92
CA GLY A 478 30.41 -10.45 -3.66
C GLY A 478 30.10 -11.95 -3.47
N GLN A 479 29.71 -12.64 -4.54
CA GLN A 479 29.52 -14.09 -4.50
C GLN A 479 30.83 -14.83 -4.21
N SER A 480 31.93 -14.46 -4.88
CA SER A 480 33.25 -15.05 -4.60
C SER A 480 33.73 -14.76 -3.16
N HIS A 481 33.40 -13.60 -2.60
CA HIS A 481 33.66 -13.31 -1.18
C HIS A 481 32.88 -14.25 -0.24
N PHE A 482 31.63 -14.56 -0.58
CA PHE A 482 30.83 -15.51 0.19
C PHE A 482 31.38 -16.94 0.08
N GLU A 483 31.72 -17.39 -1.13
CA GLU A 483 32.32 -18.72 -1.38
C GLU A 483 33.67 -18.90 -0.66
N ALA A 484 34.41 -17.81 -0.45
CA ALA A 484 35.66 -17.80 0.33
C ALA A 484 35.44 -17.72 1.86
N ASN A 485 34.20 -17.84 2.35
CA ASN A 485 33.82 -17.69 3.76
C ASN A 485 34.27 -16.37 4.41
N LEU A 486 34.41 -15.30 3.62
CA LEU A 486 34.83 -14.00 4.13
C LEU A 486 33.62 -13.17 4.58
N HIS A 487 33.21 -13.37 5.83
CA HIS A 487 32.14 -12.57 6.45
C HIS A 487 32.71 -11.29 7.07
N LEU A 488 32.51 -10.15 6.40
CA LEU A 488 32.93 -8.85 6.93
C LEU A 488 31.78 -8.12 7.64
N THR A 489 32.04 -7.60 8.83
CA THR A 489 31.09 -6.76 9.58
C THR A 489 30.92 -5.39 8.91
N PRO A 490 29.84 -4.63 9.21
CA PRO A 490 29.66 -3.29 8.66
C PRO A 490 30.85 -2.35 8.90
N ASP A 491 31.50 -2.45 10.06
CA ASP A 491 32.67 -1.61 10.38
C ASP A 491 33.92 -2.04 9.62
N GLN A 492 34.10 -3.35 9.39
CA GLN A 492 35.16 -3.86 8.51
C GLN A 492 34.98 -3.37 7.07
N TRP A 493 33.75 -3.30 6.54
CA TRP A 493 33.51 -2.69 5.23
C TRP A 493 33.88 -1.20 5.18
N LYS A 494 33.70 -0.45 6.28
CA LYS A 494 34.15 0.96 6.38
C LYS A 494 35.67 1.05 6.40
N ILE A 495 36.35 0.10 7.06
CA ILE A 495 37.82 -0.01 7.05
C ILE A 495 38.30 -0.26 5.62
N VAL A 496 37.73 -1.25 4.92
CA VAL A 496 38.03 -1.54 3.51
C VAL A 496 37.91 -0.30 2.63
N ARG A 497 36.77 0.41 2.71
CA ARG A 497 36.55 1.65 1.95
C ARG A 497 37.63 2.70 2.25
N ARG A 498 37.85 3.00 3.54
CA ARG A 498 38.82 4.03 3.96
C ARG A 498 40.21 3.69 3.47
N THR A 499 40.61 2.43 3.57
CA THR A 499 41.94 1.98 3.17
C THR A 499 42.13 2.04 1.65
N VAL A 500 41.14 1.62 0.86
CA VAL A 500 41.19 1.77 -0.60
C VAL A 500 41.27 3.25 -1.00
N VAL A 501 40.40 4.10 -0.47
CA VAL A 501 40.39 5.54 -0.80
C VAL A 501 41.71 6.21 -0.39
N ARG A 502 42.21 5.94 0.82
CA ARG A 502 43.46 6.52 1.34
C ARG A 502 44.67 6.16 0.49
N VAL A 503 44.82 4.88 0.14
CA VAL A 503 45.97 4.42 -0.69
C VAL A 503 45.85 4.93 -2.12
N MET A 504 44.63 4.98 -2.67
CA MET A 504 44.37 5.58 -3.99
C MET A 504 44.72 7.07 -4.01
N MET A 505 44.25 7.85 -3.02
CA MET A 505 44.59 9.27 -2.88
C MET A 505 46.10 9.47 -2.82
N ARG A 506 46.77 8.79 -1.88
CA ARG A 506 48.23 8.88 -1.68
C ARG A 506 49.03 8.63 -2.96
N ASN A 507 48.58 7.74 -3.84
CA ASN A 507 49.33 7.40 -5.05
C ASN A 507 48.86 8.17 -6.31
N THR A 508 47.71 8.84 -6.26
CA THR A 508 47.17 9.60 -7.41
C THR A 508 47.33 11.12 -7.27
N THR A 509 47.66 11.64 -6.10
CA THR A 509 47.83 13.09 -5.84
C THR A 509 49.28 13.51 -5.54
N LYS A 510 50.25 12.61 -5.71
CA LYS A 510 51.64 12.72 -5.21
C LYS A 510 52.57 13.77 -5.89
N LEU A 511 52.07 14.90 -6.41
CA LEU A 511 52.92 15.99 -6.93
C LEU A 511 52.67 17.32 -6.19
N ALA A 512 53.76 18.09 -5.99
CA ALA A 512 53.86 19.34 -5.22
C ALA A 512 52.61 20.26 -5.31
N ILE A 513 52.21 20.74 -4.14
CA ILE A 513 50.90 21.33 -3.83
C ILE A 513 50.90 22.84 -4.15
N THR A 514 50.02 23.25 -5.07
CA THR A 514 49.55 24.63 -5.22
C THR A 514 48.09 24.71 -4.75
N LYS A 515 47.60 25.87 -4.28
CA LYS A 515 46.22 26.05 -3.75
C LYS A 515 45.10 25.56 -4.69
N GLU A 516 45.28 25.67 -6.01
CA GLU A 516 44.31 25.16 -7.00
C GLU A 516 44.22 23.63 -7.02
N ARG A 517 45.29 22.93 -6.63
CA ARG A 517 45.35 21.45 -6.57
C ARG A 517 44.77 20.86 -5.28
N GLU A 518 44.61 21.64 -4.22
CA GLU A 518 43.88 21.21 -3.01
C GLU A 518 42.40 20.99 -3.31
N ILE A 519 41.80 21.90 -4.10
CA ILE A 519 40.41 21.79 -4.57
C ILE A 519 40.24 20.58 -5.50
N GLU A 520 41.28 20.22 -6.27
CA GLU A 520 41.28 19.01 -7.11
C GLU A 520 41.37 17.74 -6.26
N ALA A 521 42.20 17.73 -5.21
CA ALA A 521 42.33 16.61 -4.29
C ALA A 521 41.02 16.32 -3.52
N GLU A 522 40.33 17.36 -3.03
CA GLU A 522 39.03 17.21 -2.36
C GLU A 522 37.97 16.59 -3.30
N LYS A 523 37.91 17.06 -4.55
CA LYS A 523 37.01 16.51 -5.58
C LYS A 523 37.33 15.06 -5.92
N ILE A 524 38.62 14.70 -5.97
CA ILE A 524 39.06 13.32 -6.22
C ILE A 524 38.70 12.42 -5.03
N GLU A 525 38.90 12.87 -3.80
CA GLU A 525 38.55 12.11 -2.59
C GLU A 525 37.04 11.89 -2.49
N GLU A 526 36.25 12.93 -2.75
CA GLU A 526 34.80 12.84 -2.80
C GLU A 526 34.34 11.84 -3.87
N PHE A 527 34.92 11.91 -5.07
CA PHE A 527 34.65 10.97 -6.15
C PHE A 527 34.96 9.53 -5.74
N LEU A 528 36.18 9.27 -5.24
CA LEU A 528 36.61 7.93 -4.81
C LEU A 528 35.72 7.38 -3.70
N THR A 529 35.38 8.23 -2.73
CA THR A 529 34.49 7.86 -1.61
C THR A 529 33.12 7.45 -2.11
N ARG A 530 32.52 8.24 -3.02
CA ARG A 530 31.23 7.92 -3.64
C ARG A 530 31.32 6.64 -4.49
N ALA A 531 32.40 6.47 -5.27
CA ALA A 531 32.58 5.34 -6.18
C ALA A 531 32.67 4.04 -5.38
N PHE A 532 33.55 3.99 -4.38
CA PHE A 532 33.73 2.81 -3.55
C PHE A 532 32.55 2.55 -2.61
N ASN A 533 31.77 3.56 -2.21
CA ASN A 533 30.48 3.33 -1.56
C ASN A 533 29.52 2.55 -2.48
N SER A 534 29.43 2.94 -3.75
CA SER A 534 28.58 2.26 -4.74
C SER A 534 29.06 0.82 -5.00
N ILE A 535 30.36 0.65 -5.26
CA ILE A 535 30.99 -0.66 -5.53
C ILE A 535 30.79 -1.61 -4.34
N LEU A 536 31.14 -1.18 -3.13
CA LEU A 536 31.05 -2.02 -1.93
C LEU A 536 29.60 -2.32 -1.55
N SER A 537 28.67 -1.41 -1.80
CA SER A 537 27.23 -1.66 -1.60
C SER A 537 26.71 -2.79 -2.50
N GLU A 538 27.06 -2.78 -3.79
CA GLU A 538 26.66 -3.87 -4.70
C GLU A 538 27.42 -5.17 -4.42
N THR A 539 28.68 -5.10 -3.99
CA THR A 539 29.46 -6.26 -3.55
C THR A 539 28.82 -6.92 -2.33
N ARG A 540 28.45 -6.13 -1.31
CA ARG A 540 27.70 -6.61 -0.14
C ARG A 540 26.33 -7.20 -0.54
N SER A 541 25.66 -6.60 -1.52
CA SER A 541 24.42 -7.16 -2.06
C SER A 541 24.65 -8.53 -2.69
N GLY A 542 25.78 -8.75 -3.38
CA GLY A 542 26.20 -10.04 -3.92
C GLY A 542 26.39 -11.10 -2.83
N VAL A 543 27.14 -10.77 -1.77
CA VAL A 543 27.36 -11.65 -0.60
C VAL A 543 26.04 -12.10 0.00
N LEU A 544 25.10 -11.16 0.19
CA LEU A 544 23.78 -11.46 0.76
C LEU A 544 22.94 -12.35 -0.17
N CYS A 545 23.01 -12.14 -1.49
CA CYS A 545 22.30 -13.00 -2.43
C CYS A 545 22.84 -14.43 -2.40
N ALA A 546 24.17 -14.58 -2.38
CA ALA A 546 24.83 -15.88 -2.31
C ALA A 546 24.51 -16.63 -1.01
N ALA A 547 24.46 -15.92 0.13
CA ALA A 547 24.05 -16.50 1.41
C ALA A 547 22.63 -17.07 1.38
N VAL A 548 21.67 -16.32 0.82
CA VAL A 548 20.29 -16.78 0.68
C VAL A 548 20.18 -17.97 -0.27
N GLU A 549 20.90 -17.94 -1.39
CA GLU A 549 20.92 -19.07 -2.32
C GLU A 549 21.49 -20.34 -1.66
N ALA A 550 22.51 -20.21 -0.80
CA ALA A 550 23.07 -21.32 -0.05
C ALA A 550 22.05 -21.90 0.97
N THR A 551 21.35 -21.04 1.72
CA THR A 551 20.30 -21.47 2.66
C THR A 551 19.12 -22.12 1.94
N GLN A 552 18.72 -21.61 0.78
CA GLN A 552 17.64 -22.22 -0.01
C GLN A 552 18.06 -23.57 -0.59
N ARG A 553 19.32 -23.72 -0.99
CA ARG A 553 19.86 -25.01 -1.44
C ARG A 553 19.93 -26.01 -0.29
N SER A 554 20.33 -25.61 0.92
CA SER A 554 20.34 -26.50 2.08
C SER A 554 18.92 -26.95 2.44
N GLN A 555 17.95 -26.04 2.46
CA GLN A 555 16.54 -26.35 2.73
C GLN A 555 15.93 -27.27 1.66
N ARG A 556 16.26 -27.06 0.38
CA ARG A 556 15.83 -28.00 -0.69
C ARG A 556 16.49 -29.36 -0.55
N CYS A 557 17.78 -29.42 -0.21
CA CYS A 557 18.47 -30.70 -0.02
C CYS A 557 17.93 -31.47 1.20
N GLU A 558 17.53 -30.80 2.28
CA GLU A 558 16.83 -31.43 3.41
C GLU A 558 15.45 -31.95 3.01
N TYR A 559 14.69 -31.19 2.22
CA TYR A 559 13.37 -31.59 1.71
C TYR A 559 13.42 -32.91 0.90
N TRP A 560 14.51 -33.15 0.16
CA TRP A 560 14.69 -34.41 -0.59
C TRP A 560 15.26 -35.56 0.23
N ARG A 561 15.84 -35.29 1.40
CA ARG A 561 16.51 -36.31 2.22
C ARG A 561 15.57 -36.95 3.24
N ASP A 562 14.54 -36.22 3.70
CA ASP A 562 13.55 -36.76 4.64
C ASP A 562 12.18 -36.05 4.54
N PRO A 563 11.23 -36.58 3.74
CA PRO A 563 9.87 -36.04 3.62
C PRO A 563 9.06 -36.11 4.93
N SER A 564 9.51 -36.88 5.92
CA SER A 564 8.82 -37.12 7.21
C SER A 564 8.95 -35.97 8.21
N ALA A 565 9.90 -35.06 8.01
CA ALA A 565 10.21 -33.99 8.96
C ALA A 565 9.08 -32.92 9.11
N ILE A 566 8.00 -33.04 8.35
CA ILE A 566 6.84 -32.13 8.36
C ILE A 566 6.03 -32.23 9.67
N LEU A 567 6.17 -33.32 10.44
CA LEU A 567 5.31 -33.58 11.61
C LEU A 567 5.97 -33.35 12.99
N SER A 568 7.19 -32.82 13.06
CA SER A 568 7.83 -32.47 14.34
C SER A 568 7.78 -30.96 14.62
N PRO A 569 7.14 -30.52 15.72
CA PRO A 569 7.09 -29.11 16.08
C PRO A 569 8.25 -28.74 17.01
N SER A 570 9.43 -28.38 16.49
CA SER A 570 10.35 -27.43 17.16
C SER A 570 11.67 -27.19 16.42
N HIS A 571 12.14 -25.94 16.52
CA HIS A 571 13.46 -25.39 16.17
C HIS A 571 13.62 -24.71 14.81
N HIS A 572 13.05 -23.51 14.70
CA HIS A 572 13.67 -22.45 13.91
C HIS A 572 15.02 -22.08 14.54
N PRO A 573 16.15 -22.09 13.79
CA PRO A 573 17.35 -21.42 14.23
C PRO A 573 17.10 -19.91 14.11
N LEU A 574 16.85 -19.29 15.26
CA LEU A 574 17.07 -17.87 15.49
C LEU A 574 18.49 -17.53 15.01
N ILE A 575 18.59 -16.77 13.93
CA ILE A 575 19.82 -16.02 13.65
C ILE A 575 19.88 -14.94 14.74
N SER A 576 20.64 -15.22 15.79
CA SER A 576 21.15 -14.22 16.71
C SER A 576 21.90 -13.18 15.89
N ILE A 577 21.34 -11.97 15.82
CA ILE A 577 22.06 -10.78 15.38
C ILE A 577 22.66 -10.18 16.65
N ASN A 578 23.68 -10.87 17.16
CA ASN A 578 24.69 -10.39 18.10
C ASN A 578 25.67 -11.55 18.24
N ASP A 579 26.66 -11.57 17.35
CA ASP A 579 28.05 -11.99 17.57
C ASP A 579 28.89 -11.66 16.33
#